data_AF-A0A1Y5P625-F1
#
_entry.id   AF-A0A1Y5P625-F1
#
_cell.length_a   1.000
_cell.length_b   1.000
_cell.length_c   1.000
_cell.angle_alpha   90.00
_cell.angle_beta   90.00
_cell.angle_gamma   90.00
#
_symmetry.space_group_name_H-M   'P 1'
#
loop_
_entity.id
_entity.type
_entity.pdbx_description
1 polymer ?
#
loop_
_entity_poly.entity_id
_entity_poly.type
_entity_poly.pdbx_seq_one_letter_code
_entity_poly.pdbx_strand_id
1 'polypeptide(L)'
;MRTIRNYVQAEKARREESGDEGGFSLIELIVVVVILGVLAAVAIPIFLNIQQDARNNALAAIAANGATQVSAAMAQDPAITAASSVDLTNLSDGTDPAVTIVAAGTTIDNICVTATQDGATTATSGPGC
;
A
#
# COMPACT_ATOMS: atom_id res chain seq x y z
N MET A 1 -23.39 -60.26 -32.82
CA MET A 1 -22.78 -59.30 -31.86
C MET A 1 -22.70 -57.83 -32.33
N ARG A 2 -23.24 -57.43 -33.50
CA ARG A 2 -23.20 -56.03 -33.97
C ARG A 2 -24.37 -55.17 -33.45
N THR A 3 -25.55 -55.76 -33.29
CA THR A 3 -26.77 -55.06 -32.87
C THR A 3 -26.68 -54.48 -31.46
N ILE A 4 -26.03 -55.18 -30.53
CA ILE A 4 -25.86 -54.73 -29.14
C ILE A 4 -24.95 -53.48 -29.09
N ARG A 5 -23.87 -53.43 -29.88
CA ARG A 5 -22.98 -52.25 -29.91
C ARG A 5 -23.68 -51.03 -30.46
N ASN A 6 -24.54 -51.20 -31.47
CA ASN A 6 -25.29 -50.10 -32.06
C ASN A 6 -26.33 -49.53 -31.08
N TYR A 7 -26.96 -50.39 -30.27
CA TYR A 7 -27.92 -49.96 -29.24
C TYR A 7 -27.22 -49.21 -28.09
N VAL A 8 -26.07 -49.70 -27.64
CA VAL A 8 -25.28 -49.05 -26.58
C VAL A 8 -24.71 -47.72 -27.05
N GLN A 9 -24.26 -47.60 -28.30
CA GLN A 9 -23.78 -46.33 -28.85
C GLN A 9 -24.90 -45.30 -29.02
N ALA A 10 -26.12 -45.72 -29.41
CA ALA A 10 -27.27 -44.83 -29.49
C ALA A 10 -27.72 -44.31 -28.11
N GLU A 11 -27.59 -45.13 -27.05
CA GLU A 11 -27.89 -44.70 -25.69
C GLU A 11 -26.83 -43.76 -25.11
N LYS A 12 -25.56 -43.98 -25.47
CA LYS A 12 -24.46 -43.08 -25.07
C LYS A 12 -24.55 -41.73 -25.77
N ALA A 13 -24.88 -41.70 -27.07
CA ALA A 13 -25.12 -40.47 -27.82
C ALA A 13 -26.33 -39.69 -27.28
N ARG A 14 -27.40 -40.38 -26.84
CA ARG A 14 -28.54 -39.72 -26.16
C ARG A 14 -28.16 -39.09 -24.83
N ARG A 15 -27.27 -39.71 -24.06
CA ARG A 15 -26.76 -39.16 -22.78
C ARG A 15 -25.87 -37.94 -22.96
N GLU A 16 -25.13 -37.86 -24.07
CA GLU A 16 -24.32 -36.68 -24.44
C GLU A 16 -25.20 -35.54 -25.02
N GLU A 17 -26.36 -35.85 -25.60
CA GLU A 17 -27.33 -34.85 -26.10
C GLU A 17 -28.25 -34.29 -25.00
N SER A 18 -28.57 -35.09 -23.98
CA SER A 18 -29.16 -34.62 -22.72
C SER A 18 -28.05 -34.02 -21.85
N GLY A 19 -27.63 -32.79 -22.16
CA GLY A 19 -26.45 -32.15 -21.59
C GLY A 19 -26.42 -32.08 -20.06
N ASP A 20 -25.92 -33.16 -19.46
CA ASP A 20 -25.56 -33.29 -18.05
C ASP A 20 -24.04 -33.08 -17.91
N GLU A 21 -23.43 -32.24 -18.77
CA GLU A 21 -22.17 -31.59 -18.45
C GLU A 21 -22.43 -30.65 -17.28
N GLY A 22 -22.16 -31.12 -16.07
CA GLY A 22 -22.38 -30.41 -14.80
C GLY A 22 -22.00 -28.93 -14.88
N GLY A 23 -23.02 -28.10 -15.09
CA GLY A 23 -22.89 -26.64 -15.08
C GLY A 23 -22.79 -26.11 -13.65
N PHE A 24 -22.15 -24.95 -13.51
CA PHE A 24 -22.08 -24.23 -12.23
C PHE A 24 -23.49 -23.85 -11.79
N SER A 25 -23.91 -24.24 -10.59
CA SER A 25 -25.23 -23.91 -10.08
C SER A 25 -25.30 -22.44 -9.68
N LEU A 26 -26.44 -21.80 -9.92
CA LEU A 26 -26.68 -20.42 -9.48
C LEU A 26 -26.54 -20.29 -7.95
N ILE A 27 -26.87 -21.35 -7.19
CA ILE A 27 -26.68 -21.37 -5.74
C ILE A 27 -25.19 -21.37 -5.34
N GLU A 28 -24.33 -22.02 -6.13
CA GLU A 28 -22.88 -22.08 -5.84
C GLU A 28 -22.28 -20.70 -6.01
N LEU A 29 -22.66 -19.99 -7.07
CA LEU A 29 -22.18 -18.63 -7.30
C LEU A 29 -22.68 -17.66 -6.22
N ILE A 30 -23.95 -17.81 -5.78
CA ILE A 30 -24.52 -16.99 -4.71
C ILE A 30 -23.79 -17.23 -3.37
N VAL A 31 -23.54 -18.48 -2.99
CA VAL A 31 -22.81 -18.80 -1.75
C VAL A 31 -21.40 -18.21 -1.78
N VAL A 32 -20.70 -18.26 -2.92
CA VAL A 32 -19.35 -17.71 -3.05
C VAL A 32 -19.34 -16.20 -2.85
N VAL A 33 -20.25 -15.44 -3.50
CA VAL A 33 -20.28 -13.98 -3.33
C VAL A 33 -20.72 -13.56 -1.92
N VAL A 34 -21.56 -14.37 -1.25
CA VAL A 34 -21.92 -14.14 0.15
C VAL A 34 -20.70 -14.30 1.05
N ILE A 35 -19.91 -15.37 0.87
CA ILE A 35 -18.68 -15.59 1.65
C ILE A 35 -17.66 -14.48 1.37
N LEU A 36 -17.44 -14.12 0.10
CA LEU A 36 -16.54 -13.01 -0.28
C LEU A 36 -17.03 -11.68 0.31
N GLY A 37 -18.34 -11.45 0.38
CA GLY A 37 -18.92 -10.28 1.01
C GLY A 37 -18.59 -10.18 2.50
N VAL A 38 -18.71 -11.28 3.25
CA VAL A 38 -18.35 -11.32 4.67
C VAL A 38 -16.85 -11.10 4.87
N LEU A 39 -16.01 -11.74 4.06
CA LEU A 39 -14.56 -11.57 4.13
C LEU A 39 -14.14 -10.12 3.81
N ALA A 40 -14.73 -9.51 2.78
CA ALA A 40 -14.46 -8.13 2.41
C ALA A 40 -14.85 -7.14 3.52
N ALA A 41 -15.99 -7.36 4.18
CA ALA A 41 -16.46 -6.50 5.26
C ALA A 41 -15.47 -6.41 6.44
N VAL A 42 -14.76 -7.51 6.75
CA VAL A 42 -13.73 -7.53 7.82
C VAL A 42 -12.35 -7.12 7.29
N ALA A 43 -11.99 -7.54 6.07
CA ALA A 43 -10.65 -7.31 5.53
C ALA A 43 -10.40 -5.85 5.15
N ILE A 44 -11.39 -5.15 4.57
CA ILE A 44 -11.23 -3.76 4.12
C ILE A 44 -10.79 -2.82 5.26
N PRO A 45 -11.46 -2.75 6.44
CA PRO A 45 -11.04 -1.82 7.49
C PRO A 45 -9.65 -2.14 8.05
N ILE A 46 -9.29 -3.42 8.18
CA ILE A 46 -7.96 -3.83 8.64
C ILE A 46 -6.89 -3.40 7.63
N PHE A 47 -7.14 -3.64 6.34
CA PHE A 47 -6.20 -3.27 5.28
C PHE A 47 -6.01 -1.75 5.19
N LEU A 48 -7.08 -0.96 5.33
CA LEU A 48 -6.98 0.50 5.37
C LEU A 48 -6.15 0.98 6.57
N ASN A 49 -6.31 0.36 7.74
CA ASN A 49 -5.53 0.72 8.93
C ASN A 49 -4.04 0.40 8.74
N ILE A 50 -3.70 -0.79 8.25
CA ILE A 50 -2.30 -1.18 7.98
C ILE A 50 -1.65 -0.22 6.99
N GLN A 51 -2.37 0.18 5.94
CA GLN A 51 -1.85 1.16 4.98
C GLN A 51 -1.64 2.54 5.63
N GLN A 52 -2.53 2.98 6.51
CA GLN A 52 -2.36 4.24 7.23
C GLN A 52 -1.13 4.20 8.16
N ASP A 53 -0.98 3.12 8.93
CA ASP A 53 0.18 2.93 9.81
C ASP A 53 1.48 2.86 9.01
N ALA A 54 1.49 2.15 7.87
CA ALA A 54 2.65 2.10 6.98
C ALA A 54 3.03 3.48 6.44
N ARG A 55 2.05 4.30 6.04
CA ARG A 55 2.28 5.69 5.60
C ARG A 55 2.84 6.55 6.73
N ASN A 56 2.26 6.48 7.93
CA ASN A 56 2.72 7.25 9.09
C ASN A 56 4.17 6.88 9.47
N ASN A 57 4.50 5.58 9.47
CA ASN A 57 5.85 5.10 9.75
C ASN A 57 6.85 5.52 8.66
N ALA A 58 6.44 5.48 7.39
CA ALA A 58 7.27 5.97 6.29
C ALA A 58 7.56 7.47 6.43
N LEU A 59 6.57 8.29 6.79
CA LEU A 59 6.76 9.72 7.04
C LEU A 59 7.70 9.99 8.22
N ALA A 60 7.56 9.24 9.31
CA ALA A 60 8.48 9.34 10.45
C ALA A 60 9.93 8.99 10.06
N ALA A 61 10.12 7.94 9.24
CA ALA A 61 11.42 7.59 8.71
C ALA A 61 11.99 8.68 7.79
N ILE A 62 11.17 9.26 6.91
CA ILE A 62 11.57 10.38 6.05
C ILE A 62 12.02 11.58 6.90
N ALA A 63 11.25 11.97 7.91
CA ALA A 63 11.60 13.07 8.80
C ALA A 63 12.93 12.81 9.54
N ALA A 64 13.13 11.59 10.07
CA ALA A 64 14.36 11.20 10.77
C ALA A 64 15.59 11.18 9.84
N ASN A 65 15.43 10.65 8.62
CA ASN A 65 16.47 10.68 7.60
C ASN A 65 16.82 12.12 7.22
N GLY A 66 15.81 12.99 7.07
CA GLY A 66 16.02 14.41 6.79
C GLY A 66 16.79 15.10 7.92
N ALA A 67 16.41 14.86 9.17
CA ALA A 67 17.14 15.40 10.33
C ALA A 67 18.60 14.92 10.38
N THR A 68 18.84 13.66 10.01
CA THR A 68 20.19 13.10 9.91
C THR A 68 20.98 13.74 8.77
N GLN A 69 20.35 13.96 7.61
CA GLN A 69 20.97 14.62 6.46
C GLN A 69 21.33 16.07 6.78
N VAL A 70 20.42 16.82 7.42
CA VAL A 70 20.68 18.20 7.83
C VAL A 70 21.80 18.25 8.86
N SER A 71 21.77 17.41 9.89
CA SER A 71 22.80 17.41 10.94
C SER A 71 24.18 17.02 10.38
N ALA A 72 24.22 16.05 9.46
CA ALA A 72 25.45 15.69 8.74
C ALA A 72 25.97 16.84 7.86
N ALA A 73 25.09 17.52 7.11
CA ALA A 73 25.47 18.63 6.25
C ALA A 73 26.05 19.80 7.05
N MET A 74 25.40 20.20 8.14
CA MET A 74 25.87 21.27 9.03
C MET A 74 27.17 20.91 9.77
N ALA A 75 27.37 19.63 10.08
CA ALA A 75 28.61 19.16 10.69
C ALA A 75 29.80 19.12 9.71
N GLN A 76 29.54 18.87 8.42
CA GLN A 76 30.56 18.75 7.38
C GLN A 76 31.00 20.11 6.82
N ASP A 77 30.06 21.05 6.69
CA ASP A 77 30.33 22.36 6.10
C ASP A 77 29.92 23.50 7.06
N PRO A 78 30.89 24.23 7.65
CA PRO A 78 30.61 25.36 8.53
C PRO A 78 29.94 26.56 7.82
N ALA A 79 29.90 26.60 6.48
CA ALA A 79 29.14 27.61 5.74
C ALA A 79 27.62 27.39 5.82
N ILE A 80 27.19 26.15 6.09
CA ILE A 80 25.77 25.82 6.30
C ILE A 80 25.38 26.21 7.72
N THR A 81 24.82 27.40 7.86
CA THR A 81 24.43 28.00 9.15
C THR A 81 22.93 27.90 9.44
N ALA A 82 22.14 27.37 8.49
CA ALA A 82 20.70 27.19 8.63
C ALA A 82 20.28 25.83 8.05
N ALA A 83 19.49 25.08 8.82
CA ALA A 83 18.94 23.79 8.41
C ALA A 83 18.14 23.88 7.09
N SER A 84 17.48 25.01 6.86
CA SER A 84 16.66 25.27 5.66
C SER A 84 17.47 25.42 4.37
N SER A 85 18.80 25.57 4.43
CA SER A 85 19.63 25.64 3.22
C SER A 85 20.05 24.27 2.71
N VAL A 86 19.72 23.19 3.44
CA VAL A 86 19.98 21.81 3.01
C VAL A 86 18.85 21.35 2.10
N ASP A 87 19.20 20.88 0.91
CA ASP A 87 18.24 20.30 -0.03
C ASP A 87 17.81 18.90 0.45
N LEU A 88 16.51 18.75 0.70
CA LEU A 88 15.87 17.49 1.13
C LEU A 88 14.93 16.94 0.04
N THR A 89 14.96 17.47 -1.17
CA THR A 89 14.07 17.03 -2.27
C THR A 89 14.28 15.56 -2.63
N ASN A 90 15.48 15.02 -2.40
CA ASN A 90 15.79 13.60 -2.60
C ASN A 90 15.04 12.65 -1.63
N LEU A 91 14.47 13.18 -0.55
CA LEU A 91 13.64 12.44 0.41
C LEU A 91 12.13 12.59 0.14
N SER A 92 11.76 13.49 -0.78
CA SER A 92 10.37 13.68 -1.19
C SER A 92 10.02 12.77 -2.38
N ASP A 93 8.82 12.22 -2.36
CA ASP A 93 8.26 11.37 -3.41
C ASP A 93 7.95 12.18 -4.70
N GLY A 94 7.64 13.47 -4.58
CA GLY A 94 7.31 14.33 -5.71
C GLY A 94 5.98 14.01 -6.40
N THR A 95 5.29 12.91 -6.07
CA THR A 95 3.95 12.58 -6.57
C THR A 95 2.87 12.74 -5.51
N ASP A 96 1.63 12.93 -5.98
CA ASP A 96 0.45 13.24 -5.19
C ASP A 96 0.00 12.01 -4.37
N PRO A 97 -0.10 12.08 -3.03
CA PRO A 97 0.06 13.29 -2.23
C PRO A 97 1.51 13.66 -1.95
N ALA A 98 1.85 14.88 -2.33
CA ALA A 98 3.21 15.38 -2.26
C ALA A 98 3.69 15.41 -0.80
N VAL A 99 4.78 14.70 -0.53
CA VAL A 99 5.48 14.80 0.74
C VAL A 99 6.29 16.09 0.73
N THR A 100 5.90 17.06 1.56
CA THR A 100 6.65 18.30 1.77
C THR A 100 7.54 18.16 2.99
N ILE A 101 8.78 18.60 2.88
CA ILE A 101 9.77 18.49 3.96
C ILE A 101 10.26 19.89 4.31
N VAL A 102 10.15 20.25 5.59
CA VAL A 102 10.63 21.54 6.12
C VAL A 102 11.67 21.26 7.18
N ALA A 103 12.84 21.88 7.05
CA ALA A 103 13.89 21.86 8.04
C ALA A 103 14.04 23.24 8.69
N ALA A 104 14.17 23.28 10.01
CA ALA A 104 14.40 24.48 10.80
C ALA A 104 15.52 24.27 11.82
N GLY A 105 16.20 25.35 12.21
CA GLY A 105 17.35 25.31 13.13
C GLY A 105 18.58 26.04 12.57
N THR A 106 19.41 26.57 13.44
CA THR A 106 20.67 27.25 13.11
C THR A 106 21.89 26.61 13.78
N THR A 107 21.66 25.70 14.72
CA THR A 107 22.69 24.92 15.41
C THR A 107 22.31 23.44 15.33
N ILE A 108 23.31 22.56 15.44
CA ILE A 108 23.09 21.11 15.37
C ILE A 108 22.09 20.64 16.43
N ASP A 109 22.13 21.21 17.63
CA ASP A 109 21.23 20.84 18.74
C ASP A 109 19.77 21.27 18.52
N ASN A 110 19.52 22.20 17.60
CA ASN A 110 18.20 22.77 17.36
C ASN A 110 17.66 22.48 15.95
N ILE A 111 18.09 21.36 15.35
CA ILE A 111 17.55 20.91 14.08
C ILE A 111 16.20 20.24 14.31
N CYS A 112 15.21 20.61 13.50
CA CYS A 112 13.93 19.95 13.43
C CYS A 112 13.47 19.82 11.99
N VAL A 113 13.10 18.61 11.57
CA VAL A 113 12.62 18.30 10.23
C VAL A 113 11.21 17.75 10.31
N THR A 114 10.30 18.32 9.53
CA THR A 114 8.90 17.89 9.45
C THR A 114 8.58 17.43 8.04
N ALA A 115 8.12 16.19 7.90
CA ALA A 115 7.54 15.63 6.67
C ALA A 115 6.00 15.71 6.77
N THR A 116 5.35 16.28 5.76
CA THR A 116 3.89 16.42 5.70
C THR A 116 3.36 15.76 4.44
N GLN A 117 2.36 14.89 4.61
CA GLN A 117 1.58 14.27 3.53
C GLN A 117 0.15 14.78 3.57
N ASP A 118 -0.44 15.05 2.40
CA ASP A 118 -1.83 15.50 2.24
C ASP A 118 -2.18 16.80 3.00
N GLY A 119 -1.19 17.59 3.40
CA GLY A 119 -1.39 18.81 4.20
C GLY A 119 -1.97 18.57 5.60
N ALA A 120 -2.05 17.31 6.06
CA ALA A 120 -2.70 16.95 7.32
C ALA A 120 -1.89 15.95 8.16
N THR A 121 -1.23 14.98 7.53
CA THR A 121 -0.44 13.97 8.25
C THR A 121 0.99 14.45 8.36
N THR A 122 1.46 14.72 9.57
CA THR A 122 2.81 15.24 9.83
C THR A 122 3.62 14.27 10.67
N ALA A 123 4.89 14.09 10.31
CA ALA A 123 5.87 13.47 11.18
C ALA A 123 7.07 14.40 11.34
N THR A 124 7.56 14.52 12.56
CA THR A 124 8.61 15.48 12.92
C THR A 124 9.74 14.75 13.64
N SER A 125 10.99 15.07 13.31
CA SER A 125 12.17 14.45 13.91
C SER A 125 13.36 15.41 13.89
N GLY A 126 14.22 15.31 14.90
CA GLY A 126 15.47 16.04 15.02
C GLY A 126 15.93 16.09 16.47
N PRO A 127 17.08 16.70 16.78
CA PRO A 127 17.51 16.96 18.16
C PRO A 127 16.80 18.15 18.84
N GLY A 128 16.23 19.08 18.05
CA GLY A 128 15.50 20.25 18.54
C GLY A 128 13.99 20.05 18.67
N CYS A 129 13.51 18.83 18.42
CA CYS A 129 12.15 18.36 18.56
C CYS A 129 12.20 16.84 18.81
#